data_AF-A0A419S558-F1
#
_entry.id   AF-A0A419S558-F1
#
_cell.length_a   1.000
_cell.length_b   1.000
_cell.length_c   1.000
_cell.angle_alpha   90.00
_cell.angle_beta   90.00
_cell.angle_gamma   90.00
#
_symmetry.space_group_name_H-M   'P 1'
#
loop_
_entity.id
_entity.type
_entity.pdbx_description
1 polymer ?
#
loop_
_entity_poly.entity_id
_entity_poly.type
_entity_poly.pdbx_seq_one_letter_code
_entity_poly.pdbx_strand_id
1 'polypeptide(L)' 'MKEILYLMVLVEVQSSLKHISDTVHEIETEAALMVSDTRNVKILKTELLLTRVRNPKKH' A
#
# COMPACT_ATOMS: atom_id res chain seq x y z
N MET A 1 10.55 -16.38 17.32
CA MET A 1 10.65 -16.53 15.86
C MET A 1 9.94 -15.34 15.22
N LYS A 2 10.46 -14.77 14.14
CA LYS A 2 9.79 -13.69 13.40
C LYS A 2 9.28 -14.29 12.09
N GLU A 3 8.02 -14.08 11.79
CA GLU A 3 7.39 -14.53 10.54
C GLU A 3 6.98 -13.29 9.74
N ILE A 4 7.15 -13.35 8.42
CA ILE A 4 6.74 -12.28 7.51
C ILE A 4 5.44 -12.72 6.85
N LEU A 5 4.41 -11.89 6.98
CA LEU A 5 3.12 -12.08 6.32
C LEU A 5 2.96 -11.05 5.20
N TYR A 6 2.62 -11.52 4.00
CA TYR A 6 2.23 -10.67 2.88
C TYR A 6 0.71 -10.59 2.82
N LEU A 7 0.17 -9.39 2.95
CA LEU A 7 -1.27 -9.12 2.92
C LEU A 7 -1.63 -8.39 1.62
N MET A 8 -2.67 -8.86 0.93
CA MET A 8 -3.32 -8.09 -0.15
C MET A 8 -4.48 -7.32 0.45
N VAL A 9 -4.50 -6.01 0.23
CA VAL A 9 -5.54 -5.11 0.73
C VAL A 9 -6.19 -4.42 -0.48
N LEU A 10 -7.52 -4.38 -0.51
CA LEU A 10 -8.26 -3.54 -1.46
C LEU A 10 -8.46 -2.17 -0.84
N VAL A 11 -8.08 -1.13 -1.57
CA VAL A 11 -8.32 0.27 -1.20
C VAL A 11 -9.10 0.93 -2.32
N GLU A 12 -10.31 1.40 -2.00
CA GLU A 12 -11.08 2.25 -2.89
C GLU A 12 -10.74 3.71 -2.61
N VAL A 13 -10.38 4.45 -3.66
CA VAL A 13 -9.91 5.82 -3.54
C VAL A 13 -10.71 6.73 -4.45
N GLN A 14 -11.06 7.91 -3.93
CA GLN A 14 -11.53 9.03 -4.73
C GLN A 14 -10.40 10.05 -4.78
N SER A 15 -10.03 10.48 -5.99
CA SER A 15 -8.94 11.42 -6.20
C SER A 15 -9.40 12.59 -7.07
N SER A 16 -8.97 13.79 -6.71
CA SER A 16 -9.10 14.98 -7.56
C SER A 16 -7.93 15.16 -8.52
N LEU A 17 -6.91 14.30 -8.45
CA LEU A 17 -5.72 14.38 -9.30
C LEU A 17 -6.03 13.86 -10.70
N LYS A 18 -5.35 14.45 -11.70
CA LYS A 18 -5.62 14.18 -13.12
C LYS A 18 -5.15 12.79 -13.56
N HIS A 19 -4.02 12.32 -13.02
CA HIS A 19 -3.42 11.05 -13.41
C HIS A 19 -3.40 10.07 -12.23
N ILE A 20 -3.70 8.80 -12.52
CA ILE A 20 -3.65 7.72 -11.52
C ILE A 20 -2.25 7.56 -10.92
N SER A 21 -1.19 7.84 -11.70
CA SER A 21 0.19 7.84 -11.21
C SER A 21 0.41 8.80 -10.06
N ASP A 22 -0.23 9.96 -10.11
CA ASP A 22 -0.06 11.01 -9.10
C ASP A 22 -0.80 10.62 -7.82
N THR A 23 -1.98 9.98 -7.97
CA THR A 23 -2.73 9.42 -6.83
C THR A 23 -1.95 8.28 -6.15
N VAL A 24 -1.34 7.39 -6.95
CA VAL A 24 -0.49 6.33 -6.41
C VAL A 24 0.72 6.92 -5.69
N HIS A 25 1.38 7.92 -6.29
CA HIS A 25 2.54 8.55 -5.68
C HIS A 25 2.18 9.24 -4.35
N GLU A 26 1.09 10.00 -4.31
CA GLU A 26 0.62 10.66 -3.09
C GLU A 26 0.35 9.66 -1.96
N ILE A 27 -0.33 8.54 -2.27
CA ILE A 27 -0.55 7.46 -1.29
C ILE A 27 0.77 6.85 -0.83
N GLU A 28 1.72 6.63 -1.74
CA GLU A 28 3.02 6.05 -1.41
C GLU A 28 3.87 6.91 -0.50
N THR A 29 3.78 8.24 -0.64
CA THR A 29 4.62 9.19 0.09
C THR A 29 3.96 9.74 1.34
N GLU A 30 2.64 9.91 1.32
CA GLU A 30 1.92 10.64 2.37
C GLU A 30 0.98 9.75 3.21
N ALA A 31 0.51 8.62 2.68
CA ALA A 31 -0.41 7.78 3.43
C ALA A 31 0.33 6.91 4.48
N ALA A 32 -0.24 6.85 5.68
CA ALA A 32 0.18 5.91 6.71
C ALA A 32 -0.74 4.67 6.70
N LEU A 33 -0.20 3.52 6.32
CA LEU A 33 -0.90 2.24 6.49
C LEU A 33 -0.66 1.69 7.90
N MET A 34 -1.73 1.44 8.65
CA MET A 34 -1.67 0.88 9.99
C MET A 34 -2.44 -0.42 10.08
N VAL A 35 -1.79 -1.47 10.58
CA VAL A 35 -2.43 -2.74 10.96
C VAL A 35 -2.29 -2.89 12.47
N SER A 36 -3.42 -3.04 13.17
CA SER A 36 -3.44 -3.17 14.62
C SER A 36 -3.11 -4.59 15.06
N ASP A 37 -2.61 -4.71 16.29
CA ASP A 37 -2.52 -5.99 16.99
C ASP A 37 -3.90 -6.69 17.04
N THR A 38 -3.86 -8.02 17.12
CA THR A 38 -5.04 -8.84 17.44
C THR A 38 -4.77 -9.60 18.73
N ARG A 39 -5.78 -10.33 19.23
CA ARG A 39 -5.70 -11.06 20.50
C ARG A 39 -4.43 -11.91 20.66
N ASN A 40 -3.97 -12.54 19.58
CA ASN A 40 -2.85 -13.48 19.60
C ASN A 40 -1.69 -13.09 18.67
N VAL A 41 -1.82 -12.00 17.90
CA VAL A 41 -0.81 -11.58 16.91
C VAL A 41 -0.38 -10.16 17.21
N LYS A 42 0.93 -9.99 17.42
CA LYS A 42 1.56 -8.69 17.60
C LYS A 42 2.18 -8.23 16.28
N ILE A 43 1.74 -7.08 15.77
CA ILE A 43 2.28 -6.46 14.58
C ILE A 43 3.55 -5.70 14.96
N LEU A 44 4.67 -6.10 14.39
CA LEU A 44 5.98 -5.52 14.71
C LEU A 44 6.35 -4.38 13.77
N LYS A 45 5.88 -4.43 12.52
CA LYS A 45 6.13 -3.45 11.48
C LYS A 45 5.02 -3.54 10.44
N THR A 46 4.53 -2.38 10.01
CA THR A 46 3.72 -2.23 8.80
C THR A 46 4.53 -1.39 7.82
N GLU A 47 4.57 -1.78 6.56
CA GLU A 47 5.25 -1.05 5.50
C GLU A 47 4.42 -1.12 4.24
N LEU A 48 4.20 0.03 3.61
CA LEU A 48 3.65 0.09 2.26
C LEU A 48 4.78 -0.20 1.28
N LEU A 49 4.65 -1.29 0.53
CA LEU A 49 5.60 -1.62 -0.53
C LEU A 49 5.28 -0.74 -1.75
N LEU A 50 6.30 -0.10 -2.33
CA LEU A 50 6.15 0.75 -3.51
C LEU A 50 5.43 0.00 -4.65
N THR A 51 4.34 0.58 -5.11
CA THR A 51 3.54 0.08 -6.23
C THR A 51 4.35 0.32 -7.51
N ARG A 52 4.94 -0.74 -8.06
CA ARG A 52 5.55 -0.66 -9.39
C ARG A 52 4.45 -0.45 -10.42
N VAL A 53 4.10 0.80 -10.73
CA VAL A 53 3.25 1.13 -11.87
C VAL A 53 4.07 0.92 -13.16
N ARG A 54 4.40 -0.33 -13.48
CA ARG A 54 4.78 -0.67 -14.85
C ARG A 54 3.48 -0.82 -15.61
N ASN A 55 3.23 0.11 -16.51
CA ASN A 55 2.22 -0.03 -17.56
C ASN A 55 2.87 -0.78 -18.75
N PRO A 56 2.75 -2.12 -18.89
CA PRO A 56 3.22 -2.81 -20.09
C PRO A 56 2.21 -2.63 -21.22
N LYS A 57 2.01 -1.38 -21.68
CA LYS A 57 1.39 -1.09 -22.96
C LYS A 57 2.11 0.06 -23.62
N LYS A 58 3.27 -0.23 -24.21
CA LYS A 58 3.84 0.57 -25.30
C LYS A 58 4.48 -0.35 -26.33
N HIS A 59 3.80 -0.40 -27.48
CA HIS A 59 4.15 -0.90 -28.82
C HIS A 59 4.47 -2.39 -29.00
#